data_AF-A0A969WWJ6-F1
#
_entry.id   AF-A0A969WWJ6-F1
#
_cell.length_a   1.000
_cell.length_b   1.000
_cell.length_c   1.000
_cell.angle_alpha   90.00
_cell.angle_beta   90.00
_cell.angle_gamma   90.00
#
_symmetry.space_group_name_H-M   'P 1'
#
loop_
_entity.id
_entity.type
_entity.pdbx_description
1 polymer ?
#
loop_
_entity_poly.entity_id
_entity_poly.type
_entity_poly.pdbx_seq_one_letter_code
_entity_poly.pdbx_strand_id
1 'polypeptide(L)'
;MLELIKNDPWLEPYKQIIESRYKKIRLKEKEITKNNTISLSDFANGHIYFGLNKTSNGWVIREWAPNATEIFLVGSFNDWKHEDKYKLNPIDGGVWELHLNPNDIHHLDYYKLYVKWPGGAGERIPAWCRHAVQDEKTHLFSGQIWEPENKYVYKNNNFIPSTSPLLIYESHIGMASEEENVGTYNEFRENILPKVKEKGYNTIQLMAIQEHPYYGSFGYHVSSFFAPSSRFGTPDELRQLIDEAHGMGIAVIMDIVHSHAVKNEAEGLGRLDGSYDLYFHGDDRRVHKAWDSLCFNYGKDEVMHFLLSNCKYWLEEFKFDGYRFDGVTSMLYYSHGLEESFVGYENYYNKKQDADAICY
;
A
#
# COMPACT_ATOMS: atom_id res chain seq x y z
N MET A 1 -17.62 20.94 -21.94
CA MET A 1 -18.60 19.91 -21.54
C MET A 1 -18.03 18.52 -21.77
N LEU A 2 -17.69 17.87 -20.65
CA LEU A 2 -17.17 16.50 -20.58
C LEU A 2 -18.19 15.49 -21.13
N GLU A 3 -17.72 14.37 -21.69
CA GLU A 3 -18.59 13.33 -22.25
C GLU A 3 -19.56 12.74 -21.23
N LEU A 4 -19.13 12.58 -19.98
CA LEU A 4 -19.99 12.13 -18.88
C LEU A 4 -21.27 12.97 -18.76
N ILE A 5 -21.16 14.29 -18.85
CA ILE A 5 -22.31 15.22 -18.73
C ILE A 5 -23.21 15.12 -19.96
N LYS A 6 -22.65 14.80 -21.14
CA LYS A 6 -23.46 14.60 -22.36
C LYS A 6 -24.27 13.32 -22.28
N ASN A 7 -23.72 12.28 -21.67
CA ASN A 7 -24.33 10.95 -21.57
C ASN A 7 -25.36 10.86 -20.46
N ASP A 8 -25.26 11.70 -19.42
CA ASP A 8 -26.24 11.81 -18.34
C ASP A 8 -26.69 13.27 -18.14
N PRO A 9 -27.83 13.67 -18.74
CA PRO A 9 -28.35 15.03 -18.65
C PRO A 9 -28.66 15.50 -17.21
N TRP A 10 -28.80 14.60 -16.24
CA TRP A 10 -29.09 14.96 -14.85
C TRP A 10 -27.86 15.58 -14.15
N LEU A 11 -26.67 15.46 -14.78
CA LEU A 11 -25.44 16.10 -14.32
C LEU A 11 -25.31 17.57 -14.73
N GLU A 12 -26.13 18.06 -15.67
CA GLU A 12 -26.03 19.43 -16.20
C GLU A 12 -26.07 20.53 -15.12
N PRO A 13 -26.93 20.45 -14.06
CA PRO A 13 -26.92 21.41 -12.96
C PRO A 13 -25.59 21.46 -12.19
N TYR A 14 -24.81 20.38 -12.20
CA TYR A 14 -23.57 20.22 -11.45
C TYR A 14 -22.32 20.35 -12.32
N LYS A 15 -22.47 20.69 -13.60
CA LYS A 15 -21.37 20.75 -14.59
C LYS A 15 -20.16 21.55 -14.10
N GLN A 16 -20.37 22.68 -13.42
CA GLN A 16 -19.28 23.53 -12.95
C GLN A 16 -18.43 22.82 -11.90
N ILE A 17 -19.06 22.05 -11.01
CA ILE A 17 -18.36 21.26 -9.98
C ILE A 17 -17.57 20.13 -10.63
N ILE A 18 -18.20 19.40 -11.57
CA ILE A 18 -17.58 18.27 -12.28
C ILE A 18 -16.39 18.75 -13.12
N GLU A 19 -16.56 19.81 -13.91
CA GLU A 19 -15.49 20.40 -14.74
C GLU A 19 -14.36 20.97 -13.88
N SER A 20 -14.67 21.54 -12.71
CA SER A 20 -13.66 22.00 -11.74
C SER A 20 -12.82 20.83 -11.18
N ARG A 21 -13.46 19.71 -10.81
CA ARG A 21 -12.75 18.49 -10.37
C ARG A 21 -11.84 17.95 -11.46
N TYR A 22 -12.34 17.84 -12.70
CA TYR A 22 -11.53 17.41 -13.84
C TYR A 22 -10.33 18.34 -14.08
N LYS A 23 -10.53 19.66 -14.00
CA LYS A 23 -9.44 20.62 -14.12
C LYS A 23 -8.40 20.44 -13.01
N LYS A 24 -8.83 20.21 -11.76
CA LYS A 24 -7.94 19.94 -10.63
C LYS A 24 -7.07 18.71 -10.90
N ILE A 25 -7.67 17.59 -11.31
CA ILE A 25 -6.96 16.35 -11.67
C ILE A 25 -5.89 16.64 -12.73
N ARG A 26 -6.25 17.31 -13.83
CA ARG A 26 -5.31 17.62 -14.92
C ARG A 26 -4.20 18.59 -14.52
N LEU A 27 -4.47 19.52 -13.61
CA LEU A 27 -3.44 20.41 -13.08
C LEU A 27 -2.49 19.66 -12.17
N LYS A 28 -3.01 18.82 -11.27
CA LYS A 28 -2.19 18.01 -10.38
C LYS A 28 -1.34 17.01 -11.15
N GLU A 29 -1.92 16.32 -12.13
CA GLU A 29 -1.18 15.42 -13.03
C GLU A 29 0.00 16.14 -13.70
N LYS A 30 -0.21 17.36 -14.23
CA LYS A 30 0.87 18.18 -14.79
C LYS A 30 1.91 18.61 -13.75
N GLU A 31 1.49 18.95 -12.54
CA GLU A 31 2.39 19.35 -11.46
C GLU A 31 3.35 18.21 -11.09
N ILE A 32 2.80 17.04 -10.75
CA ILE A 32 3.60 15.88 -10.30
C ILE A 32 4.45 15.26 -11.41
N THR A 33 4.01 15.41 -12.67
CA THR A 33 4.79 15.02 -13.85
C THR A 33 5.75 16.11 -14.35
N LYS A 34 5.89 17.22 -13.60
CA LYS A 34 6.75 18.36 -13.93
C LYS A 34 6.50 18.85 -15.37
N ASN A 35 5.23 19.14 -15.67
CA ASN A 35 4.69 19.50 -16.99
C ASN A 35 4.97 18.43 -18.07
N ASN A 36 4.67 17.16 -17.77
CA ASN A 36 4.86 16.01 -18.65
C ASN A 36 6.34 15.77 -19.05
N THR A 37 7.30 16.23 -18.26
CA THR A 37 8.73 15.90 -18.49
C THR A 37 9.05 14.47 -18.04
N ILE A 38 8.24 13.92 -17.14
CA ILE A 38 8.20 12.50 -16.77
C ILE A 38 6.77 11.97 -16.91
N SER A 39 6.58 10.66 -17.02
CA SER A 39 5.24 10.06 -16.99
C SER A 39 4.70 9.92 -15.57
N LEU A 40 3.38 9.70 -15.42
CA LEU A 40 2.80 9.36 -14.12
C LEU A 40 3.38 8.03 -13.57
N SER A 41 3.72 7.10 -14.47
CA SER A 41 4.39 5.85 -14.12
C SER A 41 5.80 6.10 -13.55
N ASP A 42 6.53 7.07 -14.11
CA ASP A 42 7.84 7.47 -13.58
C ASP A 42 7.72 8.13 -12.20
N PHE A 43 6.69 8.96 -12.01
CA PHE A 43 6.37 9.51 -10.71
C PHE A 43 6.02 8.41 -9.70
N ALA A 44 5.41 7.31 -10.10
CA ALA A 44 5.06 6.18 -9.23
C ALA A 44 6.22 5.17 -8.98
N ASN A 45 7.48 5.56 -9.22
CA ASN A 45 8.67 4.71 -8.97
C ASN A 45 9.21 4.79 -7.53
N GLY A 46 8.44 5.30 -6.59
CA GLY A 46 8.90 5.49 -5.21
C GLY A 46 9.39 4.19 -4.57
N HIS A 47 8.75 3.06 -4.86
CA HIS A 47 9.15 1.77 -4.32
C HIS A 47 10.55 1.33 -4.79
N ILE A 48 11.04 1.80 -5.94
CA ILE A 48 12.40 1.50 -6.46
C ILE A 48 13.46 2.36 -5.77
N TYR A 49 13.09 3.55 -5.29
CA TYR A 49 13.99 4.51 -4.67
C TYR A 49 14.03 4.42 -3.14
N PHE A 50 12.85 4.30 -2.52
CA PHE A 50 12.63 4.23 -1.08
C PHE A 50 12.61 2.78 -0.55
N GLY A 51 12.75 2.64 0.76
CA GLY A 51 12.89 1.35 1.42
C GLY A 51 14.27 0.76 1.21
N LEU A 52 14.45 -0.49 1.65
CA LEU A 52 15.70 -1.22 1.54
C LEU A 52 15.80 -1.89 0.15
N ASN A 53 16.81 -1.50 -0.62
CA ASN A 53 17.03 -2.00 -1.97
C ASN A 53 18.46 -2.54 -2.11
N LYS A 54 18.60 -3.70 -2.74
CA LYS A 54 19.90 -4.23 -3.15
C LYS A 54 20.38 -3.49 -4.41
N THR A 55 21.66 -3.18 -4.45
CA THR A 55 22.33 -2.53 -5.59
C THR A 55 23.47 -3.42 -6.09
N SER A 56 24.13 -3.03 -7.19
CA SER A 56 25.31 -3.76 -7.69
C SER A 56 26.51 -3.71 -6.72
N ASN A 57 26.54 -2.74 -5.80
CA ASN A 57 27.69 -2.49 -4.91
C ASN A 57 27.38 -2.75 -3.44
N GLY A 58 26.17 -3.22 -3.09
CA GLY A 58 25.75 -3.40 -1.70
C GLY A 58 24.26 -3.11 -1.53
N TRP A 59 23.89 -2.37 -0.50
CA TRP A 59 22.51 -2.03 -0.18
C TRP A 59 22.34 -0.54 0.00
N VAL A 60 21.16 -0.04 -0.31
CA VAL A 60 20.74 1.31 0.02
C VAL A 60 19.39 1.27 0.70
N ILE A 61 19.25 2.00 1.79
CA ILE A 61 17.95 2.25 2.42
C ILE A 61 17.66 3.73 2.43
N ARG A 62 16.42 4.09 2.06
CA ARG A 62 15.93 5.46 2.12
C ARG A 62 14.58 5.56 2.80
N GLU A 63 14.39 6.61 3.59
CA GLU A 63 13.13 6.90 4.27
C GLU A 63 12.81 8.40 4.23
N TRP A 64 11.53 8.75 4.04
CA TRP A 64 11.08 10.14 4.15
C TRP A 64 10.69 10.46 5.59
N ALA A 65 11.47 11.32 6.23
CA ALA A 65 11.34 11.63 7.66
C ALA A 65 11.87 13.04 7.97
N PRO A 66 11.20 14.10 7.47
CA PRO A 66 11.69 15.48 7.57
C PRO A 66 11.81 16.00 9.01
N ASN A 67 11.03 15.48 9.96
CA ASN A 67 11.10 15.90 11.37
C ASN A 67 12.10 15.07 12.21
N ALA A 68 12.72 14.05 11.62
CA ALA A 68 13.73 13.26 12.34
C ALA A 68 14.99 14.08 12.61
N THR A 69 15.64 13.82 13.74
CA THR A 69 16.93 14.40 14.12
C THR A 69 18.07 13.38 13.98
N GLU A 70 17.78 12.10 14.15
CA GLU A 70 18.68 10.98 13.87
C GLU A 70 17.88 9.75 13.47
N ILE A 71 18.41 8.96 12.54
CA ILE A 71 17.84 7.66 12.17
C ILE A 71 18.95 6.61 12.14
N PHE A 72 18.70 5.47 12.78
CA PHE A 72 19.57 4.29 12.72
C PHE A 72 18.79 3.12 12.13
N LEU A 73 19.44 2.35 11.26
CA LEU A 73 18.98 1.01 10.91
C LEU A 73 19.43 0.05 12.02
N VAL A 74 18.48 -0.66 12.61
CA VAL A 74 18.72 -1.62 13.69
C VAL A 74 18.17 -2.98 13.29
N GLY A 75 18.80 -4.06 13.72
CA GLY A 75 18.36 -5.39 13.35
C GLY A 75 19.16 -6.53 13.96
N SER A 76 18.87 -7.76 13.52
CA SER A 76 19.60 -8.96 13.96
C SER A 76 21.10 -8.88 13.67
N PHE A 77 21.49 -8.26 12.55
CA PHE A 77 22.87 -8.12 12.10
C PHE A 77 23.75 -7.20 12.98
N ASN A 78 23.15 -6.43 13.90
CA ASN A 78 23.87 -5.55 14.84
C ASN A 78 23.34 -5.63 16.28
N ASP A 79 22.71 -6.74 16.65
CA ASP A 79 22.07 -6.95 17.96
C ASP A 79 21.11 -5.82 18.37
N TRP A 80 20.43 -5.20 17.41
CA TRP A 80 19.52 -4.07 17.63
C TRP A 80 20.19 -2.83 18.27
N LYS A 81 21.51 -2.65 18.09
CA LYS A 81 22.27 -1.52 18.65
C LYS A 81 22.30 -0.31 17.71
N HIS A 82 22.37 0.88 18.31
CA HIS A 82 22.52 2.15 17.59
C HIS A 82 24.00 2.41 17.27
N GLU A 83 24.51 1.77 16.23
CA GLU A 83 25.90 1.93 15.80
C GLU A 83 26.02 2.94 14.65
N ASP A 84 27.08 3.75 14.65
CA ASP A 84 27.33 4.77 13.61
C ASP A 84 27.42 4.18 12.19
N LYS A 85 27.88 2.92 12.06
CA LYS A 85 27.91 2.19 10.79
C LYS A 85 26.53 2.11 10.12
N TYR A 86 25.46 2.07 10.91
CA TYR A 86 24.08 1.92 10.44
C TYR A 86 23.27 3.21 10.61
N LYS A 87 23.93 4.35 10.80
CA LYS A 87 23.28 5.67 10.88
C LYS A 87 22.95 6.20 9.49
N LEU A 88 21.69 6.55 9.25
CA LEU A 88 21.27 7.22 8.01
C LEU A 88 21.67 8.70 8.08
N ASN A 89 21.97 9.27 6.91
CA ASN A 89 22.31 10.69 6.75
C ASN A 89 21.18 11.42 6.03
N PRO A 90 20.84 12.65 6.43
CA PRO A 90 19.85 13.45 5.73
C PRO A 90 20.39 13.87 4.36
N ILE A 91 19.52 13.82 3.36
CA ILE A 91 19.72 14.34 2.01
C ILE A 91 18.57 15.30 1.67
N ASP A 92 18.48 15.72 0.41
CA ASP A 92 17.47 16.69 -0.03
C ASP A 92 16.02 16.19 0.19
N GLY A 93 15.10 17.12 0.42
CA GLY A 93 13.66 16.84 0.50
C GLY A 93 13.19 16.13 1.79
N GLY A 94 13.99 16.15 2.86
CA GLY A 94 13.65 15.48 4.12
C GLY A 94 13.79 13.96 4.06
N VAL A 95 14.52 13.46 3.05
CA VAL A 95 14.83 12.04 2.89
C VAL A 95 16.12 11.73 3.65
N TRP A 96 16.21 10.54 4.22
CA TRP A 96 17.39 10.01 4.89
C TRP A 96 17.90 8.79 4.13
N GLU A 97 19.23 8.64 4.03
CA GLU A 97 19.88 7.61 3.23
C GLU A 97 21.02 6.93 3.99
N LEU A 98 21.14 5.60 3.82
CA LEU A 98 22.29 4.81 4.25
C LEU A 98 22.69 3.85 3.13
N HIS A 99 24.00 3.81 2.83
CA HIS A 99 24.61 2.79 1.97
C HIS A 99 25.36 1.78 2.83
N LEU A 100 25.20 0.51 2.51
CA LEU A 100 25.84 -0.61 3.20
C LEU A 100 26.58 -1.49 2.18
N ASN A 101 27.63 -2.16 2.63
CA ASN A 101 28.34 -3.14 1.82
C ASN A 101 27.50 -4.42 1.65
N PRO A 102 27.79 -5.26 0.64
CA PRO A 102 26.99 -6.47 0.36
C PRO A 102 26.83 -7.43 1.55
N ASN A 103 27.85 -7.54 2.40
CA ASN A 103 27.91 -8.48 3.53
C ASN A 103 27.50 -7.84 4.88
N ASP A 104 27.01 -6.61 4.88
CA ASP A 104 26.61 -5.93 6.12
C ASP A 104 25.25 -6.42 6.63
N ILE A 105 24.39 -6.90 5.72
CA ILE A 105 23.05 -7.43 5.99
C ILE A 105 22.75 -8.58 5.02
N HIS A 106 21.89 -9.52 5.42
CA HIS A 106 21.62 -10.75 4.68
C HIS A 106 20.13 -11.04 4.60
N HIS A 107 19.75 -11.90 3.65
CA HIS A 107 18.41 -12.46 3.59
C HIS A 107 18.00 -13.05 4.95
N LEU A 108 16.73 -12.81 5.34
CA LEU A 108 16.11 -13.20 6.61
C LEU A 108 16.58 -12.41 7.83
N ASP A 109 17.51 -11.46 7.70
CA ASP A 109 17.77 -10.53 8.80
C ASP A 109 16.51 -9.71 9.12
N TYR A 110 16.23 -9.57 10.40
CA TYR A 110 15.17 -8.72 10.91
C TYR A 110 15.69 -7.30 11.05
N TYR A 111 14.86 -6.30 10.75
CA TYR A 111 15.26 -4.90 10.83
C TYR A 111 14.10 -3.95 11.15
N LYS A 112 14.46 -2.81 11.73
CA LYS A 112 13.62 -1.63 11.95
C LYS A 112 14.46 -0.36 11.77
N LEU A 113 13.79 0.78 11.74
CA LEU A 113 14.40 2.08 11.95
C LEU A 113 14.26 2.48 13.42
N TYR A 114 15.32 2.93 14.06
CA TYR A 114 15.23 3.70 15.28
C TYR A 114 15.29 5.19 14.94
N VAL A 115 14.16 5.87 15.08
CA VAL A 115 13.98 7.27 14.67
C VAL A 115 13.94 8.14 15.92
N LYS A 116 14.77 9.20 15.95
CA LYS A 116 14.71 10.26 16.97
C LYS A 116 14.12 11.52 16.34
N TRP A 117 13.41 12.30 17.14
CA TRP A 117 12.82 13.59 16.75
C TRP A 117 12.81 14.53 17.97
N PRO A 118 12.45 15.82 17.81
CA PRO A 118 12.37 16.73 18.94
C PRO A 118 11.39 16.22 20.01
N GLY A 119 11.92 15.90 21.20
CA GLY A 119 11.12 15.45 22.35
C GLY A 119 10.82 13.94 22.40
N GLY A 120 11.36 13.11 21.52
CA GLY A 120 11.12 11.67 21.57
C GLY A 120 11.95 10.82 20.61
N ALA A 121 11.73 9.51 20.70
CA ALA A 121 12.28 8.53 19.79
C ALA A 121 11.42 7.26 19.79
N GLY A 122 11.59 6.40 18.78
CA GLY A 122 10.91 5.12 18.71
C GLY A 122 11.40 4.22 17.58
N GLU A 123 11.17 2.92 17.75
CA GLU A 123 11.34 1.94 16.67
C GLU A 123 10.16 2.02 15.70
N ARG A 124 10.46 1.90 14.41
CA ARG A 124 9.50 1.98 13.32
C ARG A 124 9.80 0.90 12.28
N ILE A 125 8.74 0.29 11.75
CA ILE A 125 8.85 -0.43 10.48
C ILE A 125 8.95 0.64 9.37
N PRO A 126 9.94 0.57 8.45
CA PRO A 126 10.04 1.52 7.36
C PRO A 126 8.75 1.55 6.53
N ALA A 127 8.34 2.73 6.07
CA ALA A 127 7.07 2.92 5.36
C ALA A 127 6.97 2.07 4.07
N TRP A 128 8.13 1.79 3.49
CA TRP A 128 8.32 1.05 2.24
C TRP A 128 8.78 -0.40 2.48
N CYS A 129 8.55 -0.94 3.68
CA CYS A 129 8.90 -2.33 4.00
C CYS A 129 8.13 -3.32 3.11
N ARG A 130 8.85 -4.26 2.48
CA ARG A 130 8.31 -5.23 1.51
C ARG A 130 8.03 -6.60 2.10
N HIS A 131 8.45 -6.84 3.33
CA HIS A 131 8.13 -8.06 4.06
C HIS A 131 8.26 -7.77 5.55
N ALA A 132 7.14 -7.79 6.26
CA ALA A 132 7.08 -7.59 7.71
C ALA A 132 6.53 -8.86 8.33
N VAL A 133 7.13 -9.29 9.44
CA VAL A 133 6.83 -10.58 10.07
C VAL A 133 6.62 -10.40 11.56
N GLN A 134 5.66 -11.14 12.11
CA GLN A 134 5.34 -11.11 13.53
C GLN A 134 6.22 -12.11 14.30
N ASP A 135 6.87 -11.65 15.35
CA ASP A 135 7.56 -12.54 16.27
C ASP A 135 6.53 -13.33 17.11
N GLU A 136 6.65 -14.66 17.14
CA GLU A 136 5.67 -15.54 17.79
C GLU A 136 5.61 -15.38 19.32
N LYS A 137 6.65 -14.82 19.95
CA LYS A 137 6.75 -14.70 21.41
C LYS A 137 6.35 -13.33 21.92
N THR A 138 6.80 -12.28 21.24
CA THR A 138 6.59 -10.88 21.61
C THR A 138 5.36 -10.29 20.91
N HIS A 139 4.91 -10.91 19.82
CA HIS A 139 3.84 -10.44 18.95
C HIS A 139 4.11 -9.09 18.27
N LEU A 140 5.33 -8.57 18.37
CA LEU A 140 5.78 -7.38 17.67
C LEU A 140 6.15 -7.72 16.24
N PHE A 141 5.89 -6.79 15.33
CA PHE A 141 6.36 -6.94 13.95
C PHE A 141 7.75 -6.31 13.77
N SER A 142 8.52 -6.89 12.86
CA SER A 142 9.75 -6.32 12.31
C SER A 142 9.74 -6.46 10.79
N GLY A 143 10.45 -5.57 10.10
CA GLY A 143 10.82 -5.85 8.72
C GLY A 143 11.74 -7.08 8.67
N GLN A 144 11.66 -7.86 7.60
CA GLN A 144 12.59 -8.95 7.33
C GLN A 144 13.13 -8.81 5.91
N ILE A 145 14.45 -8.93 5.73
CA ILE A 145 15.07 -8.80 4.41
C ILE A 145 14.67 -9.98 3.54
N TRP A 146 13.81 -9.72 2.55
CA TRP A 146 13.40 -10.72 1.57
C TRP A 146 14.18 -10.58 0.27
N GLU A 147 15.33 -11.26 0.20
CA GLU A 147 16.20 -11.30 -0.97
C GLU A 147 16.75 -12.74 -1.13
N PRO A 148 15.89 -13.71 -1.49
CA PRO A 148 16.34 -15.08 -1.70
C PRO A 148 17.38 -15.15 -2.83
N GLU A 149 18.30 -16.12 -2.75
CA GLU A 149 19.32 -16.35 -3.79
C GLU A 149 18.68 -16.64 -5.15
N ASN A 150 17.60 -17.44 -5.12
CA ASN A 150 16.81 -17.77 -6.29
C ASN A 150 15.47 -17.03 -6.21
N LYS A 151 15.39 -15.88 -6.89
CA LYS A 151 14.13 -15.13 -7.01
C LYS A 151 13.13 -15.89 -7.87
N TYR A 152 11.86 -15.85 -7.49
CA TYR A 152 10.79 -16.37 -8.34
C TYR A 152 10.77 -15.73 -9.73
N VAL A 153 10.65 -16.55 -10.76
CA VAL A 153 10.52 -16.12 -12.16
C VAL A 153 9.15 -16.54 -12.67
N TYR A 154 8.32 -15.56 -13.01
CA TYR A 154 6.99 -15.79 -13.59
C TYR A 154 7.08 -16.57 -14.89
N LYS A 155 6.15 -17.52 -15.05
CA LYS A 155 6.02 -18.38 -16.22
C LYS A 155 4.98 -17.82 -17.20
N ASN A 156 3.96 -17.11 -16.72
CA ASN A 156 2.83 -16.64 -17.50
C ASN A 156 2.83 -15.12 -17.76
N ASN A 157 4.00 -14.52 -18.06
CA ASN A 157 4.17 -13.06 -18.23
C ASN A 157 3.32 -12.41 -19.34
N ASN A 158 2.80 -13.19 -20.30
CA ASN A 158 1.99 -12.68 -21.41
C ASN A 158 0.48 -12.88 -21.18
N PHE A 159 0.07 -13.21 -19.96
CA PHE A 159 -1.34 -13.31 -19.62
C PHE A 159 -2.03 -11.95 -19.79
N ILE A 160 -3.22 -11.97 -20.40
CA ILE A 160 -4.07 -10.80 -20.57
C ILE A 160 -5.46 -11.20 -20.05
N PRO A 161 -5.96 -10.53 -18.99
CA PRO A 161 -7.24 -10.89 -18.40
C PRO A 161 -8.41 -10.54 -19.35
N SER A 162 -9.45 -11.38 -19.36
CA SER A 162 -10.74 -10.98 -19.94
C SER A 162 -11.41 -9.98 -19.01
N THR A 163 -11.92 -8.88 -19.56
CA THR A 163 -12.54 -7.80 -18.77
C THR A 163 -14.06 -7.80 -18.84
N SER A 164 -14.68 -8.73 -19.60
CA SER A 164 -16.13 -8.82 -19.73
C SER A 164 -16.63 -10.18 -20.24
N PRO A 165 -17.64 -10.80 -19.59
CA PRO A 165 -18.11 -10.47 -18.24
C PRO A 165 -17.05 -10.86 -17.19
N LEU A 166 -16.97 -10.09 -16.10
CA LEU A 166 -16.19 -10.51 -14.92
C LEU A 166 -17.05 -11.42 -14.05
N LEU A 167 -16.57 -12.65 -13.84
CA LEU A 167 -17.14 -13.61 -12.90
C LEU A 167 -16.13 -13.75 -11.77
N ILE A 168 -16.38 -13.00 -10.70
CA ILE A 168 -15.42 -12.78 -9.61
C ILE A 168 -15.71 -13.74 -8.46
N TYR A 169 -14.69 -14.48 -8.04
CA TYR A 169 -14.68 -15.26 -6.80
C TYR A 169 -13.91 -14.47 -5.74
N GLU A 170 -14.61 -13.83 -4.82
CA GLU A 170 -14.00 -13.09 -3.71
C GLU A 170 -13.46 -14.04 -2.64
N SER A 171 -12.27 -13.76 -2.12
CA SER A 171 -11.54 -14.69 -1.27
C SER A 171 -10.63 -14.02 -0.27
N HIS A 172 -10.47 -14.68 0.87
CA HIS A 172 -9.50 -14.37 1.90
C HIS A 172 -8.63 -15.61 2.14
N ILE A 173 -7.31 -15.49 1.95
CA ILE A 173 -6.38 -16.64 1.98
C ILE A 173 -6.43 -17.39 3.31
N GLY A 174 -6.31 -16.66 4.42
CA GLY A 174 -6.20 -17.24 5.76
C GLY A 174 -7.41 -18.02 6.27
N MET A 175 -8.57 -17.95 5.60
CA MET A 175 -9.79 -18.66 6.02
C MET A 175 -10.37 -19.55 4.92
N ALA A 176 -9.59 -19.83 3.88
CA ALA A 176 -10.00 -20.66 2.75
C ALA A 176 -9.79 -22.17 3.01
N SER A 177 -9.12 -22.53 4.10
CA SER A 177 -8.90 -23.91 4.54
C SER A 177 -10.05 -24.42 5.40
N GLU A 178 -10.26 -25.73 5.43
CA GLU A 178 -11.19 -26.41 6.35
C GLU A 178 -10.58 -26.57 7.76
N GLU A 179 -9.26 -26.46 7.88
CA GLU A 179 -8.54 -26.59 9.15
C GLU A 179 -8.75 -25.36 10.04
N GLU A 180 -8.74 -25.56 11.37
CA GLU A 180 -8.87 -24.49 12.38
C GLU A 180 -7.55 -23.70 12.55
N ASN A 181 -6.95 -23.27 11.45
CA ASN A 181 -5.71 -22.50 11.40
C ASN A 181 -5.79 -21.36 10.37
N VAL A 182 -4.72 -20.57 10.27
CA VAL A 182 -4.59 -19.59 9.20
C VAL A 182 -4.03 -20.28 7.96
N GLY A 183 -4.84 -20.35 6.90
CA GLY A 183 -4.44 -20.93 5.61
C GLY A 183 -3.34 -20.13 4.90
N THR A 184 -2.61 -20.80 4.02
CA THR A 184 -1.44 -20.26 3.31
C THR A 184 -1.71 -19.98 1.83
N TYR A 185 -0.84 -19.18 1.20
CA TYR A 185 -0.87 -18.93 -0.24
C TYR A 185 -0.77 -20.23 -1.04
N ASN A 186 0.10 -21.16 -0.64
CA ASN A 186 0.25 -22.44 -1.35
C ASN A 186 -0.98 -23.34 -1.19
N GLU A 187 -1.58 -23.41 0.00
CA GLU A 187 -2.83 -24.17 0.19
C GLU A 187 -3.96 -23.58 -0.66
N PHE A 188 -4.08 -22.26 -0.73
CA PHE A 188 -5.07 -21.62 -1.61
C PHE A 188 -4.78 -21.95 -3.09
N ARG A 189 -3.52 -21.82 -3.49
CA ARG A 189 -3.06 -22.12 -4.85
C ARG A 189 -3.39 -23.55 -5.26
N GLU A 190 -3.05 -24.52 -4.43
CA GLU A 190 -3.15 -25.94 -4.75
C GLU A 190 -4.57 -26.50 -4.58
N ASN A 191 -5.33 -26.00 -3.60
CA ASN A 191 -6.62 -26.59 -3.23
C ASN A 191 -7.83 -25.76 -3.65
N ILE A 192 -7.67 -24.44 -3.82
CA ILE A 192 -8.79 -23.52 -4.07
C ILE A 192 -8.82 -23.05 -5.53
N LEU A 193 -7.68 -22.69 -6.14
CA LEU A 193 -7.66 -22.29 -7.56
C LEU A 193 -8.30 -23.33 -8.50
N PRO A 194 -8.05 -24.66 -8.36
CA PRO A 194 -8.72 -25.67 -9.18
C PRO A 194 -10.24 -25.62 -9.05
N LYS A 195 -10.75 -25.42 -7.83
CA LYS A 195 -12.19 -25.32 -7.56
C LYS A 195 -12.78 -24.06 -8.19
N VAL A 196 -12.11 -22.92 -8.07
CA VAL A 196 -12.52 -21.65 -8.70
C VAL A 196 -12.63 -21.82 -10.22
N LYS A 197 -11.61 -22.45 -10.83
CA LYS A 197 -11.60 -22.74 -12.28
C LYS A 197 -12.75 -23.66 -12.69
N GLU A 198 -12.95 -24.76 -11.95
CA GLU A 198 -14.00 -25.75 -12.23
C GLU A 198 -15.39 -25.12 -12.17
N LYS A 199 -15.62 -24.18 -11.24
CA LYS A 199 -16.88 -23.45 -11.11
C LYS A 199 -17.10 -22.37 -12.17
N GLY A 200 -16.11 -22.13 -13.04
CA GLY A 200 -16.25 -21.24 -14.20
C GLY A 200 -16.01 -19.76 -13.92
N TYR A 201 -15.46 -19.41 -12.75
CA TYR A 201 -15.01 -18.04 -12.48
C TYR A 201 -13.77 -17.73 -13.33
N ASN A 202 -13.65 -16.46 -13.74
CA ASN A 202 -12.52 -15.98 -14.55
C ASN A 202 -11.70 -14.90 -13.85
N THR A 203 -12.08 -14.53 -12.62
CA THR A 203 -11.39 -13.54 -11.80
C THR A 203 -11.48 -13.93 -10.33
N ILE A 204 -10.42 -13.69 -9.58
CA ILE A 204 -10.38 -13.79 -8.12
C ILE A 204 -10.15 -12.41 -7.56
N GLN A 205 -10.96 -12.01 -6.56
CA GLN A 205 -10.70 -10.84 -5.72
C GLN A 205 -9.99 -11.31 -4.45
N LEU A 206 -8.72 -10.95 -4.28
CA LEU A 206 -7.95 -11.28 -3.08
C LEU A 206 -8.01 -10.15 -2.07
N MET A 207 -8.63 -10.46 -0.94
CA MET A 207 -8.71 -9.58 0.23
C MET A 207 -7.49 -9.76 1.14
N ALA A 208 -7.26 -8.78 2.00
CA ALA A 208 -6.29 -8.85 3.10
C ALA A 208 -4.82 -9.12 2.71
N ILE A 209 -4.42 -8.77 1.48
CA ILE A 209 -3.05 -8.99 1.01
C ILE A 209 -2.06 -8.01 1.63
N GLN A 210 -2.39 -6.72 1.77
CA GLN A 210 -1.51 -5.77 2.45
C GLN A 210 -1.37 -6.12 3.93
N GLU A 211 -0.15 -6.05 4.48
CA GLU A 211 0.12 -6.50 5.84
C GLU A 211 -0.63 -5.67 6.89
N HIS A 212 -1.32 -6.37 7.77
CA HIS A 212 -2.24 -5.81 8.75
C HIS A 212 -2.03 -6.53 10.10
N PRO A 213 -1.71 -5.82 11.19
CA PRO A 213 -1.29 -6.45 12.43
C PRO A 213 -2.46 -7.13 13.14
N TYR A 214 -3.67 -6.61 12.98
CA TYR A 214 -4.89 -7.16 13.57
C TYR A 214 -5.62 -8.06 12.58
N TYR A 215 -5.53 -9.38 12.74
CA TYR A 215 -6.17 -10.35 11.85
C TYR A 215 -7.70 -10.19 11.80
N GLY A 216 -8.34 -9.84 12.92
CA GLY A 216 -9.78 -9.55 12.99
C GLY A 216 -10.23 -8.31 12.23
N SER A 217 -9.30 -7.54 11.63
CA SER A 217 -9.64 -6.43 10.73
C SER A 217 -10.07 -6.89 9.34
N PHE A 218 -9.89 -8.17 9.01
CA PHE A 218 -10.15 -8.71 7.68
C PHE A 218 -9.31 -8.03 6.56
N GLY A 219 -8.15 -7.49 6.93
CA GLY A 219 -7.26 -6.76 6.03
C GLY A 219 -7.47 -5.25 5.99
N TYR A 220 -8.52 -4.71 6.61
CA TYR A 220 -8.85 -3.30 6.48
C TYR A 220 -7.96 -2.36 7.31
N HIS A 221 -7.26 -2.87 8.32
CA HIS A 221 -6.30 -2.07 9.10
C HIS A 221 -4.86 -2.32 8.62
N VAL A 222 -4.48 -1.71 7.49
CA VAL A 222 -3.16 -1.86 6.86
C VAL A 222 -2.07 -1.06 7.58
N SER A 223 -0.96 -1.75 7.88
CA SER A 223 0.22 -1.17 8.55
C SER A 223 1.43 -1.02 7.62
N SER A 224 1.74 -2.05 6.83
CA SER A 224 2.87 -2.07 5.90
C SER A 224 2.34 -2.25 4.48
N PHE A 225 2.18 -1.13 3.78
CA PHE A 225 1.44 -1.04 2.52
C PHE A 225 2.09 -1.83 1.37
N PHE A 226 3.40 -2.03 1.42
CA PHE A 226 4.20 -2.74 0.42
C PHE A 226 4.52 -4.19 0.80
N ALA A 227 4.05 -4.67 1.96
CA ALA A 227 4.32 -6.03 2.40
C ALA A 227 3.09 -6.91 2.16
N PRO A 228 3.21 -8.05 1.46
CA PRO A 228 2.17 -9.07 1.49
C PRO A 228 2.11 -9.66 2.89
N SER A 229 0.91 -9.96 3.38
CA SER A 229 0.73 -10.45 4.74
C SER A 229 1.50 -11.75 4.95
N SER A 230 2.41 -11.70 5.93
CA SER A 230 3.32 -12.79 6.27
C SER A 230 2.62 -13.99 6.90
N ARG A 231 1.41 -13.80 7.42
CA ARG A 231 0.60 -14.88 8.00
C ARG A 231 0.24 -15.98 7.00
N PHE A 232 0.16 -15.63 5.72
CA PHE A 232 -0.21 -16.56 4.66
C PHE A 232 1.00 -17.20 3.99
N GLY A 233 2.21 -16.73 4.30
CA GLY A 233 3.46 -17.18 3.69
C GLY A 233 4.32 -16.04 3.18
N THR A 234 5.22 -16.38 2.26
CA THR A 234 6.26 -15.50 1.75
C THR A 234 5.79 -14.71 0.52
N PRO A 235 6.47 -13.60 0.17
CA PRO A 235 6.23 -12.90 -1.08
C PRO A 235 6.32 -13.82 -2.31
N ASP A 236 7.25 -14.77 -2.34
CA ASP A 236 7.45 -15.68 -3.48
C ASP A 236 6.30 -16.68 -3.63
N GLU A 237 5.63 -17.07 -2.54
CA GLU A 237 4.44 -17.94 -2.58
C GLU A 237 3.22 -17.19 -3.11
N LEU A 238 3.07 -15.89 -2.78
CA LEU A 238 2.04 -15.06 -3.41
C LEU A 238 2.28 -14.92 -4.92
N ARG A 239 3.54 -14.73 -5.36
CA ARG A 239 3.87 -14.70 -6.81
C ARG A 239 3.50 -16.02 -7.49
N GLN A 240 3.78 -17.15 -6.85
CA GLN A 240 3.40 -18.46 -7.38
C GLN A 240 1.89 -18.63 -7.49
N LEU A 241 1.13 -18.17 -6.49
CA LEU A 241 -0.34 -18.20 -6.53
C LEU A 241 -0.87 -17.42 -7.74
N ILE A 242 -0.41 -16.18 -7.94
CA ILE A 242 -0.88 -15.33 -9.03
C ILE A 242 -0.47 -15.90 -10.39
N ASP A 243 0.79 -16.36 -10.51
CA ASP A 243 1.29 -16.97 -11.75
C ASP A 243 0.53 -18.26 -12.11
N GLU A 244 0.15 -19.08 -11.12
CA GLU A 244 -0.67 -20.27 -11.36
C GLU A 244 -2.09 -19.91 -11.78
N ALA A 245 -2.72 -18.91 -11.13
CA ALA A 245 -4.02 -18.40 -11.55
C ALA A 245 -3.99 -17.92 -13.01
N HIS A 246 -2.95 -17.18 -13.39
CA HIS A 246 -2.73 -16.75 -14.79
C HIS A 246 -2.58 -17.93 -15.75
N GLY A 247 -1.82 -18.97 -15.37
CA GLY A 247 -1.70 -20.20 -16.15
C GLY A 247 -3.03 -20.94 -16.34
N MET A 248 -3.98 -20.75 -15.41
CA MET A 248 -5.35 -21.27 -15.50
C MET A 248 -6.30 -20.33 -16.25
N GLY A 249 -5.82 -19.18 -16.73
CA GLY A 249 -6.63 -18.16 -17.40
C GLY A 249 -7.56 -17.39 -16.45
N ILE A 250 -7.16 -17.23 -15.19
CA ILE A 250 -7.91 -16.52 -14.15
C ILE A 250 -7.18 -15.23 -13.82
N ALA A 251 -7.87 -14.10 -13.91
CA ALA A 251 -7.35 -12.81 -13.46
C ALA A 251 -7.33 -12.74 -11.93
N VAL A 252 -6.37 -12.02 -11.35
CA VAL A 252 -6.29 -11.77 -9.91
C VAL A 252 -6.32 -10.27 -9.67
N ILE A 253 -7.36 -9.79 -9.00
CA ILE A 253 -7.47 -8.40 -8.56
C ILE A 253 -7.32 -8.34 -7.04
N MET A 254 -6.79 -7.23 -6.54
CA MET A 254 -6.41 -7.05 -5.14
C MET A 254 -7.30 -6.02 -4.44
N ASP A 255 -7.65 -6.27 -3.18
CA ASP A 255 -8.15 -5.21 -2.29
C ASP A 255 -7.01 -4.26 -1.99
N ILE A 256 -7.16 -3.00 -2.39
CA ILE A 256 -6.22 -1.94 -2.07
C ILE A 256 -6.87 -0.96 -1.09
N VAL A 257 -6.33 -0.90 0.11
CA VAL A 257 -6.89 -0.13 1.22
C VAL A 257 -6.12 1.18 1.35
N HIS A 258 -6.49 2.16 0.54
CA HIS A 258 -5.89 3.51 0.59
C HIS A 258 -6.79 4.54 1.27
N SER A 259 -7.96 4.13 1.78
CA SER A 259 -8.88 5.02 2.48
C SER A 259 -8.38 5.45 3.86
N HIS A 260 -7.60 4.60 4.52
CA HIS A 260 -7.07 4.83 5.86
C HIS A 260 -5.87 3.91 6.18
N ALA A 261 -5.23 4.16 7.31
CA ALA A 261 -4.18 3.29 7.88
C ALA A 261 -4.48 3.01 9.36
N VAL A 262 -3.88 1.94 9.91
CA VAL A 262 -3.96 1.67 11.35
C VAL A 262 -3.32 2.81 12.15
N LYS A 263 -3.85 3.05 13.35
CA LYS A 263 -3.36 4.08 14.29
C LYS A 263 -2.05 3.74 14.98
N ASN A 264 -1.63 2.48 15.00
CA ASN A 264 -0.44 2.08 15.75
C ASN A 264 0.81 2.77 15.20
N GLU A 265 1.71 3.09 16.12
CA GLU A 265 2.94 3.82 15.80
C GLU A 265 4.15 2.90 15.65
N ALA A 266 4.11 1.72 16.28
CA ALA A 266 5.23 0.78 16.26
C ALA A 266 5.30 0.03 14.92
N GLU A 267 4.16 -0.48 14.43
CA GLU A 267 4.09 -1.23 13.17
C GLU A 267 3.56 -0.42 11.98
N GLY A 268 2.89 0.71 12.21
CA GLY A 268 2.21 1.50 11.20
C GLY A 268 2.81 2.90 11.01
N LEU A 269 2.22 3.67 10.10
CA LEU A 269 2.74 4.97 9.67
C LEU A 269 2.42 6.12 10.65
N GLY A 270 1.70 5.85 11.74
CA GLY A 270 0.99 6.85 12.54
C GLY A 270 1.82 8.05 13.02
N ARG A 271 3.09 7.80 13.35
CA ARG A 271 4.09 8.80 13.76
C ARG A 271 5.51 8.35 13.41
N LEU A 272 5.74 8.06 12.13
CA LEU A 272 7.02 7.53 11.64
C LEU A 272 8.22 8.41 12.03
N ASP A 273 8.12 9.72 11.84
CA ASP A 273 9.16 10.71 12.18
C ASP A 273 8.83 11.54 13.43
N GLY A 274 7.90 11.03 14.26
CA GLY A 274 7.36 11.71 15.43
C GLY A 274 6.23 12.70 15.16
N SER A 275 6.07 13.17 13.92
CA SER A 275 4.99 14.06 13.50
C SER A 275 3.65 13.32 13.42
N TYR A 276 2.55 13.99 13.75
CA TYR A 276 1.22 13.42 13.60
C TYR A 276 0.70 13.48 12.16
N ASP A 277 1.25 14.39 11.36
CA ASP A 277 0.71 14.78 10.06
C ASP A 277 1.63 14.41 8.89
N LEU A 278 2.64 13.54 9.08
CA LEU A 278 3.58 13.16 8.01
C LEU A 278 2.83 12.66 6.76
N TYR A 279 2.13 11.53 6.90
CA TYR A 279 1.27 10.96 5.85
C TYR A 279 -0.22 11.36 5.97
N PHE A 280 -0.61 11.89 7.12
CA PHE A 280 -2.01 12.08 7.49
C PHE A 280 -2.38 13.56 7.59
N HIS A 281 -3.67 13.86 7.72
CA HIS A 281 -4.08 15.22 8.05
C HIS A 281 -3.55 15.65 9.43
N GLY A 282 -3.29 16.95 9.60
CA GLY A 282 -2.85 17.54 10.87
C GLY A 282 -3.98 18.12 11.72
N ASP A 283 -5.21 18.10 11.21
CA ASP A 283 -6.42 18.60 11.86
C ASP A 283 -7.37 17.45 12.25
N ASP A 284 -8.61 17.77 12.61
CA ASP A 284 -9.62 16.77 13.02
C ASP A 284 -9.91 15.71 11.95
N ARG A 285 -9.58 15.96 10.68
CA ARG A 285 -9.71 14.97 9.60
C ARG A 285 -8.72 13.83 9.73
N ARG A 286 -7.70 13.96 10.58
CA ARG A 286 -6.68 12.92 10.81
C ARG A 286 -7.28 11.59 11.20
N VAL A 287 -8.39 11.59 11.95
CA VAL A 287 -8.92 10.39 12.60
C VAL A 287 -10.29 10.02 12.03
N HIS A 288 -10.39 8.80 11.48
CA HIS A 288 -11.68 8.21 11.15
C HIS A 288 -12.34 7.67 12.43
N LYS A 289 -13.28 8.43 13.00
CA LYS A 289 -13.86 8.12 14.32
C LYS A 289 -14.55 6.74 14.38
N ALA A 290 -15.29 6.37 13.34
CA ALA A 290 -16.05 5.12 13.33
C ALA A 290 -15.17 3.87 13.14
N TRP A 291 -13.99 4.02 12.53
CA TRP A 291 -13.08 2.90 12.27
C TRP A 291 -11.86 2.90 13.18
N ASP A 292 -11.73 3.89 14.07
CA ASP A 292 -10.56 4.05 14.92
C ASP A 292 -9.23 4.01 14.12
N SER A 293 -9.20 4.67 12.96
CA SER A 293 -8.07 4.68 12.02
C SER A 293 -7.59 6.09 11.65
N LEU A 294 -6.53 6.18 10.83
CA LEU A 294 -5.94 7.44 10.36
C LEU A 294 -6.23 7.70 8.88
N CYS A 295 -6.62 8.93 8.53
CA CYS A 295 -6.95 9.33 7.17
C CYS A 295 -5.77 10.06 6.51
N PHE A 296 -5.36 9.59 5.33
CA PHE A 296 -4.27 10.17 4.55
C PHE A 296 -4.54 11.62 4.15
N ASN A 297 -3.49 12.42 4.07
CA ASN A 297 -3.56 13.73 3.44
C ASN A 297 -3.23 13.62 1.95
N TYR A 298 -4.23 13.30 1.13
CA TYR A 298 -4.10 13.15 -0.32
C TYR A 298 -3.63 14.43 -1.03
N GLY A 299 -3.69 15.59 -0.36
CA GLY A 299 -3.22 16.87 -0.92
C GLY A 299 -1.69 17.02 -0.93
N LYS A 300 -0.94 16.14 -0.24
CA LYS A 300 0.53 16.14 -0.21
C LYS A 300 1.09 15.31 -1.35
N ASP A 301 2.04 15.87 -2.10
CA ASP A 301 2.67 15.20 -3.23
C ASP A 301 3.44 13.95 -2.81
N GLU A 302 4.07 13.95 -1.63
CA GLU A 302 4.79 12.80 -1.08
C GLU A 302 3.82 11.65 -0.70
N VAL A 303 2.61 11.99 -0.26
CA VAL A 303 1.56 10.99 0.05
C VAL A 303 0.99 10.41 -1.23
N MET A 304 0.71 11.23 -2.24
CA MET A 304 0.34 10.73 -3.58
C MET A 304 1.46 9.89 -4.17
N HIS A 305 2.72 10.30 -4.03
CA HIS A 305 3.88 9.54 -4.48
C HIS A 305 3.91 8.16 -3.82
N PHE A 306 3.73 8.09 -2.50
CA PHE A 306 3.66 6.84 -1.75
C PHE A 306 2.53 5.92 -2.25
N LEU A 307 1.30 6.42 -2.30
CA LEU A 307 0.12 5.63 -2.64
C LEU A 307 0.08 5.22 -4.12
N LEU A 308 0.46 6.09 -5.06
CA LEU A 308 0.57 5.74 -6.48
C LEU A 308 1.72 4.75 -6.72
N SER A 309 2.83 4.90 -5.99
CA SER A 309 3.92 3.93 -6.04
C SER A 309 3.51 2.58 -5.47
N ASN A 310 2.58 2.56 -4.50
CA ASN A 310 1.99 1.32 -3.99
C ASN A 310 1.13 0.63 -5.04
N CYS A 311 0.28 1.38 -5.75
CA CYS A 311 -0.46 0.84 -6.90
C CYS A 311 0.48 0.27 -7.96
N LYS A 312 1.59 0.96 -8.28
CA LYS A 312 2.54 0.46 -9.28
C LYS A 312 3.28 -0.79 -8.80
N TYR A 313 3.70 -0.81 -7.54
CA TYR A 313 4.42 -1.93 -6.91
C TYR A 313 3.65 -3.25 -7.06
N TRP A 314 2.36 -3.28 -6.68
CA TRP A 314 1.56 -4.49 -6.74
C TRP A 314 1.32 -4.97 -8.19
N LEU A 315 1.15 -4.07 -9.16
CA LEU A 315 1.06 -4.44 -10.58
C LEU A 315 2.39 -4.99 -11.12
N GLU A 316 3.52 -4.39 -10.77
CA GLU A 316 4.81 -4.75 -11.37
C GLU A 316 5.49 -5.95 -10.69
N GLU A 317 5.46 -6.02 -9.36
CA GLU A 317 6.17 -7.06 -8.57
C GLU A 317 5.35 -8.34 -8.42
N PHE A 318 4.03 -8.19 -8.30
CA PHE A 318 3.11 -9.31 -8.06
C PHE A 318 2.21 -9.66 -9.26
N LYS A 319 2.20 -8.82 -10.30
CA LYS A 319 1.40 -9.06 -11.52
C LYS A 319 -0.10 -9.15 -11.26
N PHE A 320 -0.61 -8.44 -10.26
CA PHE A 320 -2.06 -8.25 -10.14
C PHE A 320 -2.64 -7.60 -11.41
N ASP A 321 -3.87 -7.97 -11.75
CA ASP A 321 -4.58 -7.55 -12.96
C ASP A 321 -5.45 -6.30 -12.75
N GLY A 322 -5.51 -5.79 -11.52
CA GLY A 322 -6.32 -4.65 -11.14
C GLY A 322 -6.63 -4.61 -9.65
N TYR A 323 -7.52 -3.70 -9.27
CA TYR A 323 -7.84 -3.42 -7.87
C TYR A 323 -9.33 -3.28 -7.61
N ARG A 324 -9.72 -3.60 -6.39
CA ARG A 324 -10.85 -2.98 -5.71
C ARG A 324 -10.30 -1.98 -4.71
N PHE A 325 -10.65 -0.70 -4.87
CA PHE A 325 -10.35 0.33 -3.86
C PHE A 325 -11.40 0.25 -2.75
N ASP A 326 -10.96 -0.05 -1.53
CA ASP A 326 -11.87 -0.20 -0.39
C ASP A 326 -12.04 1.08 0.42
N GLY A 327 -13.29 1.31 0.85
CA GLY A 327 -13.65 2.49 1.63
C GLY A 327 -13.75 3.77 0.80
N VAL A 328 -14.01 3.68 -0.51
CA VAL A 328 -14.13 4.85 -1.40
C VAL A 328 -15.18 5.85 -0.90
N THR A 329 -16.30 5.42 -0.33
CA THR A 329 -17.26 6.34 0.30
C THR A 329 -16.63 7.16 1.43
N SER A 330 -15.74 6.56 2.23
CA SER A 330 -15.01 7.28 3.28
C SER A 330 -14.05 8.32 2.70
N MET A 331 -13.43 8.01 1.56
CA MET A 331 -12.54 8.92 0.84
C MET A 331 -13.29 10.09 0.21
N LEU A 332 -14.44 9.83 -0.42
CA LEU A 332 -15.14 10.82 -1.25
C LEU A 332 -15.76 11.97 -0.46
N TYR A 333 -16.11 11.78 0.82
CA TYR A 333 -16.87 12.75 1.60
C TYR A 333 -16.20 13.05 2.93
N TYR A 334 -16.23 14.33 3.35
CA TYR A 334 -15.69 14.72 4.67
C TYR A 334 -16.46 14.10 5.85
N SER A 335 -17.71 13.68 5.63
CA SER A 335 -18.52 12.92 6.59
C SER A 335 -18.21 11.42 6.59
N HIS A 336 -17.40 10.96 5.64
CA HIS A 336 -17.16 9.55 5.34
C HIS A 336 -18.42 8.76 4.95
N GLY A 337 -19.48 9.46 4.54
CA GLY A 337 -20.80 8.88 4.28
C GLY A 337 -21.58 8.51 5.54
N LEU A 338 -21.08 8.84 6.73
CA LEU A 338 -21.78 8.60 7.98
C LEU A 338 -22.92 9.60 8.15
N GLU A 339 -24.07 9.12 8.61
CA GLU A 339 -25.27 9.93 8.85
C GLU A 339 -25.78 10.70 7.61
N GLU A 340 -25.36 10.29 6.41
CA GLU A 340 -25.83 10.85 5.15
C GLU A 340 -26.79 9.89 4.43
N SER A 341 -27.77 10.45 3.73
CA SER A 341 -28.65 9.72 2.83
C SER A 341 -28.42 10.19 1.40
N PHE A 342 -28.11 9.25 0.52
CA PHE A 342 -27.83 9.51 -0.90
C PHE A 342 -29.06 9.17 -1.73
N VAL A 343 -30.00 10.11 -1.84
CA VAL A 343 -31.30 9.92 -2.50
C VAL A 343 -31.43 10.69 -3.82
N GLY A 344 -30.51 11.61 -4.09
CA GLY A 344 -30.48 12.43 -5.29
C GLY A 344 -29.07 12.90 -5.65
N TYR A 345 -28.93 13.44 -6.87
CA TYR A 345 -27.64 13.88 -7.41
C TYR A 345 -27.02 15.02 -6.58
N GLU A 346 -27.85 15.86 -5.98
CA GLU A 346 -27.42 16.95 -5.10
C GLU A 346 -26.60 16.45 -3.91
N ASN A 347 -26.83 15.23 -3.42
CA ASN A 347 -26.05 14.65 -2.33
C ASN A 347 -24.59 14.40 -2.76
N TYR A 348 -24.33 14.13 -4.04
CA TYR A 348 -23.01 13.84 -4.60
C TYR A 348 -22.21 15.10 -4.99
N TYR A 349 -22.89 16.26 -5.08
CA TYR A 349 -22.34 17.51 -5.59
C TYR A 349 -22.67 18.73 -4.68
N ASN A 350 -22.74 18.51 -3.37
CA ASN A 350 -23.07 19.53 -2.36
C ASN A 350 -21.86 20.28 -1.76
N LYS A 351 -20.65 20.13 -2.33
CA LYS A 351 -19.38 20.71 -1.85
C LYS A 351 -18.84 20.14 -0.53
N LYS A 352 -19.43 19.04 -0.02
CA LYS A 352 -18.89 18.28 1.12
C LYS A 352 -18.00 17.11 0.71
N GLN A 353 -17.61 17.07 -0.56
CA GLN A 353 -16.72 16.05 -1.09
C GLN A 353 -15.26 16.45 -0.88
N ASP A 354 -14.41 15.47 -0.62
CA ASP A 354 -12.98 15.67 -0.54
C ASP A 354 -12.39 15.76 -1.97
N ALA A 355 -11.98 16.97 -2.34
CA ALA A 355 -11.44 17.23 -3.66
C ALA A 355 -10.00 16.73 -3.83
N ASP A 356 -9.26 16.49 -2.74
CA ASP A 356 -7.93 15.90 -2.79
C ASP A 356 -8.04 14.39 -2.98
N ALA A 357 -8.93 13.72 -2.24
CA ALA A 357 -9.17 12.29 -2.36
C ALA A 357 -9.82 11.86 -3.69
N ILE A 358 -10.60 12.74 -4.34
CA ILE A 358 -11.08 12.54 -5.72
C ILE A 358 -9.97 12.74 -6.75
N CYS A 359 -8.98 13.57 -6.43
CA CYS A 359 -7.89 13.89 -7.34
C CYS A 359 -6.82 12.80 -7.36
N TYR A 360 -6.54 12.24 -6.18
CA TYR A 360 -5.86 10.97 -6.00
C TYR A 360 -6.66 9.84 -6.66
#